data_AF-A0A1S2M8P3-F1
#
_entry.id   AF-A0A1S2M8P3-F1
#
_cell.length_a   1.000
_cell.length_b   1.000
_cell.length_c   1.000
_cell.angle_alpha   90.00
_cell.angle_beta   90.00
_cell.angle_gamma   90.00
#
_symmetry.space_group_name_H-M   'P 1'
#
loop_
_entity.id
_entity.type
_entity.pdbx_description
1 polymer ?
#
loop_
_entity_poly.entity_id
_entity_poly.type
_entity_poly.pdbx_seq_one_letter_code
_entity_poly.pdbx_strand_id
1 'polypeptide(L)'
;MINTKNIDARSIERAFKRQMEKKGWFTTANGTTNTIVSYTGQYIVINSSKSTKPLSISRERLRKAISFTYFKRTIIRKDMEKYSKFHSAIFGMMFAIFRDKAKLQKLKKGFRITLKGLRYFFGGCEQAPADMELVSKQGGKFLLLSHHYLRKQRRENWLGHLERLDLYAVIDSGAFSEYTKGKKKKANEQLTLFKEDPIEEYARAINQLKNHPRIIGFFPLDVIGDPAATKINYDKLVQITKGAKIYPVWQISDTYEALEQLVSEEHELIGIGGTVPLLKTNRVNEVRSIFKKVFESHPTQPFHWLGGANEMLCEFAFYSSDSIAWLNPRKNDEMKIYDESGKRRFTNDLSMLEIMQHNICFLLGLEHNYEKQLTLGGV
;
A
#
# COMPACT_ATOMS: atom_id res chain seq x y z
N MET A 1 -0.38 -16.99 -12.90
CA MET A 1 -0.91 -16.04 -13.90
C MET A 1 -2.15 -15.41 -13.26
N ILE A 2 -2.15 -14.09 -13.04
CA ILE A 2 -3.12 -13.39 -12.17
C ILE A 2 -4.48 -13.28 -12.88
N ASN A 3 -5.56 -13.73 -12.23
CA ASN A 3 -6.93 -13.60 -12.72
C ASN A 3 -7.56 -12.34 -12.09
N THR A 4 -7.31 -11.18 -12.72
CA THR A 4 -7.86 -9.88 -12.36
C THR A 4 -9.29 -9.75 -12.85
N LYS A 5 -10.29 -9.83 -11.97
CA LYS A 5 -11.47 -8.96 -12.12
C LYS A 5 -11.02 -7.58 -11.59
N ASN A 6 -10.83 -6.50 -12.34
CA ASN A 6 -10.89 -6.27 -13.78
C ASN A 6 -10.08 -4.99 -14.13
N ILE A 7 -8.76 -4.99 -13.92
CA ILE A 7 -7.92 -3.98 -14.58
C ILE A 7 -7.75 -4.43 -16.02
N ASP A 8 -8.61 -3.92 -16.89
CA ASP A 8 -8.48 -4.17 -18.33
C ASP A 8 -7.30 -3.34 -18.87
N ALA A 9 -6.08 -3.88 -18.68
CA ALA A 9 -4.85 -3.28 -19.20
C ALA A 9 -4.90 -3.09 -20.72
N ARG A 10 -5.73 -3.89 -21.43
CA ARG A 10 -5.96 -3.73 -22.87
C ARG A 10 -6.85 -2.51 -23.15
N SER A 11 -7.89 -2.27 -22.37
CA SER A 11 -8.69 -1.03 -22.45
C SER A 11 -7.86 0.21 -22.18
N ILE A 12 -6.99 0.17 -21.15
CA ILE A 12 -6.09 1.29 -20.81
C ILE A 12 -5.07 1.53 -21.93
N GLU A 13 -4.44 0.48 -22.45
CA GLU A 13 -3.52 0.59 -23.60
C GLU A 13 -4.24 1.13 -24.85
N ARG A 14 -5.49 0.74 -25.10
CA ARG A 14 -6.31 1.28 -26.20
C ARG A 14 -6.65 2.75 -26.01
N ALA A 15 -6.93 3.19 -24.77
CA ALA A 15 -7.13 4.60 -24.47
C ALA A 15 -5.85 5.40 -24.78
N PHE A 16 -4.69 4.88 -24.37
CA PHE A 16 -3.40 5.45 -24.71
C PHE A 16 -3.15 5.50 -26.22
N LYS A 17 -3.46 4.43 -26.97
CA LYS A 17 -3.38 4.42 -28.44
C LYS A 17 -4.18 5.56 -29.05
N ARG A 18 -5.46 5.71 -28.68
CA ARG A 18 -6.33 6.79 -29.18
C ARG A 18 -5.78 8.19 -28.87
N GLN A 19 -5.20 8.37 -27.68
CA GLN A 19 -4.56 9.63 -27.31
C GLN A 19 -3.32 9.89 -28.18
N MET A 20 -2.51 8.87 -28.41
CA MET A 20 -1.29 8.96 -29.20
C MET A 20 -1.54 9.14 -30.69
N GLU A 21 -2.63 8.59 -31.25
CA GLU A 21 -3.05 8.85 -32.64
C GLU A 21 -3.38 10.32 -32.88
N LYS A 22 -3.93 11.00 -31.87
CA LYS A 22 -4.23 12.44 -31.94
C LYS A 22 -3.00 13.30 -31.72
N LYS A 23 -2.18 12.97 -30.72
CA LYS A 23 -1.06 13.81 -30.29
C LYS A 23 0.23 13.54 -31.07
N GLY A 24 0.46 12.31 -31.50
CA GLY A 24 1.67 11.85 -32.20
C GLY A 24 2.90 11.65 -31.31
N TRP A 25 2.90 12.08 -30.05
CA TRP A 25 4.09 12.01 -29.19
C TRP A 25 3.77 11.98 -27.68
N PHE A 26 4.76 11.55 -26.89
CA PHE A 26 4.77 11.65 -25.44
C PHE A 26 6.17 12.03 -24.92
N THR A 27 6.27 12.50 -23.67
CA THR A 27 7.54 12.84 -23.03
C THR A 27 7.88 11.87 -21.92
N THR A 28 9.17 11.59 -21.74
CA THR A 28 9.66 10.95 -20.51
C THR A 28 9.55 11.92 -19.34
N ALA A 29 9.70 11.41 -18.11
CA ALA A 29 9.75 12.25 -16.91
C ALA A 29 10.89 13.29 -16.93
N ASN A 30 11.94 13.06 -17.72
CA ASN A 30 13.04 14.00 -17.95
C ASN A 30 12.81 14.97 -19.13
N GLY A 31 11.62 14.99 -19.72
CA GLY A 31 11.29 15.86 -20.85
C GLY A 31 11.75 15.37 -22.23
N THR A 32 12.38 14.20 -22.35
CA THR A 32 12.74 13.66 -23.67
C THR A 32 11.48 13.32 -24.47
N THR A 33 11.34 13.92 -25.64
CA THR A 33 10.23 13.64 -26.57
C THR A 33 10.42 12.31 -27.29
N ASN A 34 9.34 11.52 -27.33
CA ASN A 34 9.23 10.28 -28.09
C ASN A 34 8.03 10.41 -29.04
N THR A 35 8.31 10.38 -30.34
CA THR A 35 7.28 10.45 -31.39
C THR A 35 6.85 9.03 -31.74
N ILE A 36 5.54 8.79 -31.83
CA ILE A 36 4.99 7.52 -32.28
C ILE A 36 5.13 7.46 -33.80
N VAL A 37 5.90 6.51 -34.29
CA VAL A 37 6.08 6.25 -35.73
C VAL A 37 4.96 5.35 -36.24
N SER A 38 4.68 4.27 -35.51
CA SER A 38 3.59 3.36 -35.87
C SER A 38 3.06 2.61 -34.65
N TYR A 39 1.80 2.20 -34.74
CA TYR A 39 1.11 1.43 -33.71
C TYR A 39 0.49 0.17 -34.34
N THR A 40 1.24 -0.92 -34.37
CA THR A 40 0.83 -2.16 -35.04
C THR A 40 0.01 -3.07 -34.13
N GLY A 41 -0.41 -4.23 -34.65
CA GLY A 41 -1.05 -5.28 -33.86
C GLY A 41 -0.21 -5.73 -32.66
N GLN A 42 1.11 -5.73 -32.78
CA GLN A 42 2.02 -6.32 -31.79
C GLN A 42 2.94 -5.29 -31.12
N TYR A 43 3.30 -4.20 -31.81
CA TYR A 43 4.34 -3.28 -31.37
C TYR A 43 3.88 -1.82 -31.42
N ILE A 44 4.52 -1.01 -30.58
CA ILE A 44 4.53 0.44 -30.65
C ILE A 44 5.94 0.83 -31.07
N VAL A 45 6.08 1.42 -32.25
CA VAL A 45 7.36 1.90 -32.76
C VAL A 45 7.47 3.38 -32.47
N ILE A 46 8.55 3.76 -31.81
CA ILE A 46 8.79 5.14 -31.36
C ILE A 46 10.13 5.62 -31.85
N ASN A 47 10.22 6.91 -32.19
CA ASN A 47 11.48 7.59 -32.40
C ASN A 47 11.74 8.51 -31.21
N SER A 48 12.83 8.27 -30.49
CA SER A 48 13.25 9.12 -29.37
C SER A 48 14.14 10.23 -29.92
N SER A 49 13.95 11.48 -29.49
CA SER A 49 14.79 12.60 -29.94
C SER A 49 16.30 12.40 -29.67
N LYS A 50 16.64 11.51 -28.73
CA LYS A 50 18.03 11.13 -28.38
C LYS A 50 18.54 9.86 -29.08
N SER A 51 17.76 9.23 -29.94
CA SER A 51 18.15 7.99 -30.62
C SER A 51 18.07 8.16 -32.14
N THR A 52 19.05 7.61 -32.84
CA THR A 52 19.06 7.57 -34.31
C THR A 52 18.25 6.41 -34.87
N LYS A 53 17.93 5.40 -34.05
CA LYS A 53 17.21 4.19 -34.47
C LYS A 53 15.83 4.13 -33.82
N PRO A 54 14.78 3.73 -34.55
CA PRO A 54 13.47 3.49 -33.97
C PRO A 54 13.52 2.41 -32.88
N LEU A 55 12.81 2.65 -31.79
CA LEU A 55 12.66 1.71 -30.67
C LEU A 55 11.31 1.00 -30.82
N SER A 56 11.28 -0.32 -30.61
CA SER A 56 10.05 -1.10 -30.66
C SER A 56 9.71 -1.65 -29.28
N ILE A 57 8.50 -1.37 -28.80
CA ILE A 57 7.97 -1.87 -27.53
C ILE A 57 6.78 -2.79 -27.81
N SER A 58 6.84 -4.03 -27.32
CA SER A 58 5.73 -4.97 -27.41
C SER A 58 4.52 -4.47 -26.62
N ARG A 59 3.34 -4.50 -27.24
CA ARG A 59 2.07 -4.15 -26.60
C ARG A 59 1.74 -5.09 -25.45
N GLU A 60 2.08 -6.37 -25.57
CA GLU A 60 1.92 -7.35 -24.49
C GLU A 60 2.76 -6.95 -23.26
N ARG A 61 4.02 -6.54 -23.50
CA ARG A 61 4.91 -6.06 -22.43
C ARG A 61 4.41 -4.76 -21.80
N LEU A 62 3.87 -3.83 -22.59
CA LEU A 62 3.21 -2.63 -22.06
C LEU A 62 2.00 -2.98 -21.19
N ARG A 63 1.13 -3.91 -21.62
CA ARG A 63 0.00 -4.37 -20.81
C ARG A 63 0.44 -5.02 -19.50
N LYS A 64 1.49 -5.85 -19.53
CA LYS A 64 2.10 -6.41 -18.30
C LYS A 64 2.65 -5.32 -17.38
N ALA A 65 3.26 -4.27 -17.94
CA ALA A 65 3.72 -3.12 -17.17
C ALA A 65 2.54 -2.37 -16.52
N ILE A 66 1.44 -2.14 -17.26
CA ILE A 66 0.20 -1.54 -16.73
C ILE A 66 -0.36 -2.36 -15.57
N SER A 67 -0.56 -3.66 -15.75
CA SER A 67 -1.06 -4.55 -14.68
C SER A 67 -0.15 -4.53 -13.45
N PHE A 68 1.16 -4.53 -13.67
CA PHE A 68 2.12 -4.42 -12.57
C PHE A 68 2.08 -3.07 -11.87
N THR A 69 1.88 -1.96 -12.58
CA THR A 69 1.74 -0.64 -11.96
C THR A 69 0.51 -0.59 -11.06
N TYR A 70 -0.62 -1.16 -11.47
CA TYR A 70 -1.77 -1.27 -10.58
C TYR A 70 -1.50 -2.18 -9.37
N PHE A 71 -0.82 -3.31 -9.59
CA PHE A 71 -0.48 -4.21 -8.49
C PHE A 71 0.49 -3.56 -7.50
N LYS A 72 1.60 -2.98 -7.96
CA LYS A 72 2.63 -2.38 -7.08
C LYS A 72 2.23 -0.99 -6.59
N ARG A 73 1.39 -0.27 -7.34
CA ARG A 73 0.95 1.14 -7.18
C ARG A 73 2.05 2.21 -7.20
N THR A 74 3.30 1.84 -6.93
CA THR A 74 4.49 2.68 -7.09
C THR A 74 5.48 2.02 -8.04
N ILE A 75 5.98 2.76 -9.02
CA ILE A 75 7.00 2.27 -9.95
C ILE A 75 8.13 3.28 -10.15
N ILE A 76 9.35 2.76 -10.31
CA ILE A 76 10.52 3.52 -10.76
C ILE A 76 11.00 3.00 -12.11
N ARG A 77 11.93 3.73 -12.76
CA ARG A 77 12.51 3.30 -14.05
C ARG A 77 13.09 1.88 -14.00
N LYS A 78 13.77 1.52 -12.90
CA LYS A 78 14.36 0.18 -12.70
C LYS A 78 13.32 -0.93 -12.78
N ASP A 79 12.11 -0.70 -12.28
CA ASP A 79 11.02 -1.68 -12.37
C ASP A 79 10.59 -1.99 -13.81
N MET A 80 10.92 -1.11 -14.77
CA MET A 80 10.55 -1.28 -16.17
C MET A 80 11.54 -2.13 -16.96
N GLU A 81 12.73 -2.41 -16.41
CA GLU A 81 13.78 -3.19 -17.07
C GLU A 81 13.33 -4.61 -17.41
N LYS A 82 12.45 -5.20 -16.58
CA LYS A 82 11.83 -6.52 -16.84
C LYS A 82 10.84 -6.56 -18.01
N TYR A 83 10.39 -5.41 -18.50
CA TYR A 83 9.40 -5.33 -19.58
C TYR A 83 10.02 -4.89 -20.90
N SER A 84 11.08 -4.09 -20.86
CA SER A 84 11.76 -3.60 -22.07
C SER A 84 13.18 -3.15 -21.77
N LYS A 85 14.10 -3.44 -22.69
CA LYS A 85 15.45 -2.84 -22.70
C LYS A 85 15.41 -1.31 -22.89
N PHE A 86 14.31 -0.79 -23.43
CA PHE A 86 14.05 0.65 -23.56
C PHE A 86 13.28 1.18 -22.34
N HIS A 87 13.78 0.87 -21.14
CA HIS A 87 13.10 1.13 -19.86
C HIS A 87 12.72 2.60 -19.66
N SER A 88 13.47 3.55 -20.21
CA SER A 88 13.16 5.00 -20.14
C SER A 88 11.92 5.35 -20.95
N ALA A 89 11.79 4.78 -22.15
CA ALA A 89 10.70 5.07 -23.05
C ALA A 89 9.39 4.43 -22.56
N ILE A 90 9.44 3.16 -22.10
CA ILE A 90 8.26 2.53 -21.49
C ILE A 90 7.87 3.23 -20.17
N PHE A 91 8.82 3.69 -19.35
CA PHE A 91 8.50 4.51 -18.17
C PHE A 91 7.82 5.83 -18.56
N GLY A 92 8.25 6.46 -19.66
CA GLY A 92 7.56 7.61 -20.26
C GLY A 92 6.14 7.30 -20.73
N MET A 93 5.91 6.11 -21.32
CA MET A 93 4.56 5.64 -21.64
C MET A 93 3.71 5.45 -20.37
N MET A 94 4.27 4.86 -19.31
CA MET A 94 3.57 4.72 -18.03
C MET A 94 3.19 6.08 -17.44
N PHE A 95 4.10 7.06 -17.51
CA PHE A 95 3.83 8.43 -17.09
C PHE A 95 2.71 9.07 -17.91
N ALA A 96 2.69 8.88 -19.22
CA ALA A 96 1.62 9.38 -20.08
C ALA A 96 0.27 8.70 -19.79
N ILE A 97 0.26 7.37 -19.61
CA ILE A 97 -0.94 6.57 -19.31
C ILE A 97 -1.57 6.99 -17.98
N PHE A 98 -0.74 7.24 -16.96
CA PHE A 98 -1.20 7.51 -15.59
C PHE A 98 -1.14 8.98 -15.19
N ARG A 99 -0.93 9.90 -16.13
CA ARG A 99 -0.72 11.33 -15.85
C ARG A 99 -1.74 11.92 -14.87
N ASP A 100 -3.02 11.63 -15.08
CA ASP A 100 -4.10 12.21 -14.27
C ASP A 100 -4.40 11.38 -13.01
N LYS A 101 -3.91 10.13 -12.98
CA LYS A 101 -4.17 9.12 -11.95
C LYS A 101 -2.99 8.88 -11.02
N ALA A 102 -1.89 9.60 -11.19
CA ALA A 102 -0.66 9.39 -10.44
C ALA A 102 0.00 10.71 -10.05
N LYS A 103 0.90 10.61 -9.08
CA LYS A 103 1.84 11.65 -8.69
C LYS A 103 3.22 11.28 -9.24
N LEU A 104 3.99 12.28 -9.65
CA LEU A 104 5.38 12.12 -10.04
C LEU A 104 6.28 12.69 -8.94
N GLN A 105 7.08 11.84 -8.31
CA GLN A 105 8.08 12.24 -7.32
C GLN A 105 9.47 12.20 -7.97
N LYS A 106 10.21 13.30 -7.85
CA LYS A 106 11.64 13.32 -8.20
C LYS A 106 12.43 12.65 -7.08
N LEU A 107 13.28 11.71 -7.47
CA LEU A 107 14.20 11.00 -6.58
C LEU A 107 15.64 11.48 -6.82
N LYS A 108 16.56 11.19 -5.89
CA LYS A 108 18.02 11.31 -6.00
C LYS A 108 18.50 10.68 -7.31
N LYS A 109 17.93 9.52 -7.67
CA LYS A 109 18.23 8.79 -8.91
C LYS A 109 16.99 8.54 -9.75
N GLY A 110 16.40 9.60 -10.28
CA GLY A 110 15.36 9.53 -11.31
C GLY A 110 13.99 9.92 -10.78
N PHE A 111 12.97 9.12 -11.09
CA PHE A 111 11.58 9.44 -10.77
C PHE A 111 10.81 8.21 -10.32
N ARG A 112 9.78 8.48 -9.52
CA ARG A 112 8.77 7.52 -9.09
C ARG A 112 7.40 8.00 -9.55
N ILE A 113 6.62 7.08 -10.12
CA ILE A 113 5.20 7.26 -10.40
C ILE A 113 4.42 6.52 -9.32
N THR A 114 3.57 7.23 -8.59
CA THR A 114 2.73 6.69 -7.52
C THR A 114 1.26 6.90 -7.88
N LEU A 115 0.48 5.83 -8.02
CA LEU A 115 -0.96 5.95 -8.28
C LEU A 115 -1.67 6.64 -7.11
N LYS A 116 -2.58 7.58 -7.43
CA LYS A 116 -3.51 8.22 -6.49
C LYS A 116 -4.59 7.23 -6.04
N GLY A 117 -5.32 7.55 -4.98
CA GLY A 117 -6.29 6.65 -4.34
C GLY A 117 -5.62 5.79 -3.27
N LEU A 118 -6.44 5.26 -2.38
CA LEU A 118 -5.99 4.57 -1.15
C LEU A 118 -6.25 3.07 -1.27
N ARG A 119 -5.18 2.27 -1.17
CA ARG A 119 -5.33 0.81 -1.06
C ARG A 119 -5.59 0.41 0.38
N TYR A 120 -6.70 -0.31 0.61
CA TYR A 120 -7.01 -0.82 1.94
C TYR A 120 -6.48 -2.24 2.16
N PHE A 121 -5.87 -2.47 3.32
CA PHE A 121 -5.41 -3.77 3.77
C PHE A 121 -6.35 -4.29 4.87
N PHE A 122 -7.03 -5.40 4.59
CA PHE A 122 -8.00 -5.97 5.53
C PHE A 122 -7.27 -6.73 6.64
N GLY A 123 -7.32 -6.19 7.86
CA GLY A 123 -6.71 -6.81 9.03
C GLY A 123 -7.60 -7.85 9.69
N GLY A 124 -6.98 -8.80 10.41
CA GLY A 124 -7.68 -9.74 11.31
C GLY A 124 -8.16 -11.03 10.66
N CYS A 125 -7.93 -11.21 9.35
CA CYS A 125 -8.36 -12.40 8.60
C CYS A 125 -7.60 -13.67 9.00
N GLU A 126 -6.42 -13.54 9.60
CA GLU A 126 -5.63 -14.69 10.05
C GLU A 126 -6.35 -15.55 11.09
N GLN A 127 -7.33 -14.99 11.82
CA GLN A 127 -8.04 -15.71 12.89
C GLN A 127 -9.16 -16.62 12.36
N ALA A 128 -9.67 -16.38 11.15
CA ALA A 128 -10.77 -17.16 10.58
C ALA A 128 -10.66 -17.22 9.04
N PRO A 129 -10.46 -18.42 8.44
CA PRO A 129 -10.38 -18.55 6.98
C PRO A 129 -11.59 -17.99 6.21
N ALA A 130 -12.79 -18.06 6.79
CA ALA A 130 -14.01 -17.52 6.21
C ALA A 130 -13.94 -16.00 5.94
N ASP A 131 -13.13 -15.26 6.71
CA ASP A 131 -12.92 -13.82 6.52
C ASP A 131 -12.12 -13.53 5.25
N MET A 132 -11.09 -14.35 4.98
CA MET A 132 -10.32 -14.25 3.73
C MET A 132 -11.21 -14.51 2.52
N GLU A 133 -12.12 -15.49 2.63
CA GLU A 133 -13.07 -15.82 1.58
C GLU A 133 -14.08 -14.70 1.35
N LEU A 134 -14.58 -14.09 2.43
CA LEU A 134 -15.48 -12.95 2.36
C LEU A 134 -14.81 -11.76 1.64
N VAL A 135 -13.60 -11.38 2.06
CA VAL A 135 -12.83 -10.30 1.43
C VAL A 135 -12.58 -10.61 -0.05
N SER A 136 -12.12 -11.83 -0.37
CA SER A 136 -11.86 -12.25 -1.75
C SER A 136 -13.13 -12.21 -2.62
N LYS A 137 -14.27 -12.68 -2.09
CA LYS A 137 -15.57 -12.67 -2.77
C LYS A 137 -16.04 -11.26 -3.12
N GLN A 138 -15.76 -10.27 -2.27
CA GLN A 138 -16.04 -8.87 -2.54
C GLN A 138 -15.00 -8.18 -3.46
N GLY A 139 -13.99 -8.93 -3.93
CA GLY A 139 -12.95 -8.41 -4.82
C GLY A 139 -11.70 -7.89 -4.11
N GLY A 140 -11.61 -8.03 -2.79
CA GLY A 140 -10.42 -7.67 -2.03
C GLY A 140 -9.24 -8.57 -2.31
N LYS A 141 -8.04 -7.98 -2.24
CA LYS A 141 -6.78 -8.64 -2.61
C LYS A 141 -5.66 -8.49 -1.61
N PHE A 142 -5.77 -7.54 -0.69
CA PHE A 142 -4.67 -7.12 0.17
C PHE A 142 -5.08 -7.24 1.63
N LEU A 143 -4.30 -8.01 2.39
CA LEU A 143 -4.52 -8.27 3.81
C LEU A 143 -3.36 -7.71 4.62
N LEU A 144 -3.67 -7.29 5.85
CA LEU A 144 -2.65 -7.14 6.89
C LEU A 144 -2.77 -8.35 7.82
N LEU A 145 -1.74 -9.18 7.89
CA LEU A 145 -1.73 -10.32 8.80
C LEU A 145 -0.77 -10.05 9.95
N SER A 146 -1.17 -10.36 11.18
CA SER A 146 -0.33 -10.14 12.35
C SER A 146 0.47 -11.39 12.72
N HIS A 147 1.79 -11.25 12.77
CA HIS A 147 2.73 -12.30 13.15
C HIS A 147 2.38 -12.91 14.52
N HIS A 148 1.92 -12.10 15.48
CA HIS A 148 1.44 -12.54 16.79
C HIS A 148 0.42 -13.69 16.72
N TYR A 149 -0.48 -13.68 15.75
CA TYR A 149 -1.47 -14.76 15.57
C TYR A 149 -0.91 -15.87 14.67
N LEU A 150 -0.17 -15.51 13.61
CA LEU A 150 0.40 -16.47 12.66
C LEU A 150 1.36 -17.47 13.33
N ARG A 151 2.14 -17.04 14.33
CA ARG A 151 3.08 -17.93 15.04
C ARG A 151 2.42 -19.11 15.77
N LYS A 152 1.10 -19.05 15.98
CA LYS A 152 0.31 -20.11 16.62
C LYS A 152 -0.35 -21.06 15.63
N GLN A 153 -0.23 -20.79 14.33
CA GLN A 153 -0.89 -21.53 13.27
C GLN A 153 0.13 -22.30 12.44
N ARG A 154 -0.32 -23.42 11.84
CA ARG A 154 0.48 -24.11 10.82
C ARG A 154 0.57 -23.22 9.59
N ARG A 155 1.80 -23.06 9.09
CA ARG A 155 2.13 -22.09 8.05
C ARG A 155 1.47 -22.42 6.72
N GLU A 156 1.38 -23.70 6.41
CA GLU A 156 0.82 -24.26 5.18
C GLU A 156 -0.66 -23.87 5.03
N ASN A 157 -1.38 -23.75 6.15
CA ASN A 157 -2.81 -23.45 6.14
C ASN A 157 -3.07 -22.06 5.57
N TRP A 158 -2.56 -21.01 6.22
CA TRP A 158 -2.88 -19.63 5.82
C TRP A 158 -2.20 -19.22 4.51
N LEU A 159 -0.99 -19.72 4.21
CA LEU A 159 -0.35 -19.48 2.91
C LEU A 159 -1.13 -20.13 1.77
N GLY A 160 -1.60 -21.37 1.95
CA GLY A 160 -2.46 -22.04 0.97
C GLY A 160 -3.75 -21.28 0.70
N HIS A 161 -4.34 -20.64 1.72
CA HIS A 161 -5.48 -19.75 1.54
C HIS A 161 -5.14 -18.51 0.70
N LEU A 162 -4.00 -17.86 0.96
CA LEU A 162 -3.57 -16.71 0.15
C LEU A 162 -3.41 -17.09 -1.32
N GLU A 163 -2.84 -18.27 -1.61
CA GLU A 163 -2.66 -18.74 -2.97
C GLU A 163 -3.97 -19.06 -3.67
N ARG A 164 -4.84 -19.84 -3.00
CA ARG A 164 -6.13 -20.27 -3.52
C ARG A 164 -7.06 -19.10 -3.81
N LEU A 165 -7.08 -18.10 -2.93
CA LEU A 165 -7.97 -16.94 -3.01
C LEU A 165 -7.36 -15.76 -3.77
N ASP A 166 -6.14 -15.93 -4.28
CA ASP A 166 -5.36 -14.89 -4.95
C ASP A 166 -5.24 -13.61 -4.11
N LEU A 167 -4.88 -13.78 -2.84
CA LEU A 167 -4.68 -12.72 -1.86
C LEU A 167 -3.18 -12.50 -1.61
N TYR A 168 -2.85 -11.28 -1.18
CA TYR A 168 -1.50 -10.84 -0.88
C TYR A 168 -1.47 -10.20 0.50
N ALA A 169 -0.37 -10.38 1.23
CA ALA A 169 -0.27 -9.92 2.61
C ALA A 169 0.96 -9.02 2.83
N VAL A 170 0.75 -7.98 3.63
CA VAL A 170 1.82 -7.39 4.43
C VAL A 170 1.73 -8.02 5.82
N ILE A 171 2.88 -8.36 6.40
CA ILE A 171 2.93 -8.91 7.76
C ILE A 171 3.28 -7.79 8.72
N ASP A 172 2.43 -7.62 9.73
CA ASP A 172 2.73 -6.77 10.88
C ASP A 172 3.29 -7.60 12.03
N SER A 173 4.12 -6.99 12.87
CA SER A 173 4.69 -7.64 14.06
C SER A 173 3.60 -8.05 15.06
N GLY A 174 2.52 -7.27 15.15
CA GLY A 174 1.46 -7.45 16.13
C GLY A 174 1.72 -6.79 17.49
N ALA A 175 2.70 -5.89 17.60
CA ALA A 175 3.03 -5.20 18.85
C ALA A 175 1.81 -4.52 19.49
N PHE A 176 0.93 -3.91 18.69
CA PHE A 176 -0.32 -3.30 19.19
C PHE A 176 -1.27 -4.31 19.86
N SER A 177 -1.36 -5.53 19.31
CA SER A 177 -2.17 -6.60 19.90
C SER A 177 -1.62 -7.04 21.26
N GLU A 178 -0.30 -7.03 21.42
CA GLU A 178 0.38 -7.35 22.68
C GLU A 178 0.21 -6.23 23.71
N TYR A 179 0.40 -4.96 23.32
CA TYR A 179 0.16 -3.80 24.18
C TYR A 179 -1.28 -3.78 24.74
N THR A 180 -2.28 -4.08 23.90
CA THR A 180 -3.69 -4.09 24.32
C THR A 180 -4.00 -5.22 25.30
N LYS A 181 -3.35 -6.40 25.16
CA LYS A 181 -3.45 -7.50 26.12
C LYS A 181 -2.70 -7.18 27.42
N GLY A 182 -1.53 -6.54 27.33
CA GLY A 182 -0.74 -6.07 28.45
C GLY A 182 -1.43 -5.00 29.30
N LYS A 183 -2.28 -4.13 28.73
CA LYS A 183 -3.12 -3.26 29.58
C LYS A 183 -4.12 -4.00 30.48
N LYS A 184 -4.46 -5.26 30.15
CA LYS A 184 -5.28 -6.13 31.00
C LYS A 184 -4.45 -6.94 32.01
N LYS A 185 -3.12 -6.94 31.93
CA LYS A 185 -2.21 -7.65 32.85
C LYS A 185 -1.04 -6.74 33.25
N LYS A 186 -0.97 -6.34 34.52
CA LYS A 186 0.03 -5.42 35.11
C LYS A 186 1.40 -5.43 34.41
N ALA A 187 1.95 -4.23 34.19
CA ALA A 187 3.05 -3.83 33.32
C ALA A 187 4.42 -4.57 33.42
N ASN A 188 4.55 -5.64 34.21
CA ASN A 188 5.81 -6.39 34.36
C ASN A 188 5.93 -7.63 33.44
N GLU A 189 4.92 -7.96 32.62
CA GLU A 189 4.95 -9.13 31.72
C GLU A 189 5.23 -8.81 30.24
N GLN A 190 5.49 -7.55 29.88
CA GLN A 190 5.82 -7.21 28.47
C GLN A 190 7.15 -7.82 27.99
N LEU A 191 8.02 -8.27 28.90
CA LEU A 191 9.34 -8.84 28.59
C LEU A 191 9.42 -10.37 28.72
N THR A 192 8.37 -11.08 29.17
CA THR A 192 8.44 -12.53 29.48
C THR A 192 7.65 -13.43 28.52
N LEU A 193 7.05 -12.87 27.46
CA LEU A 193 6.20 -13.61 26.52
C LEU A 193 6.92 -14.16 25.28
N PHE A 194 8.18 -13.80 25.09
CA PHE A 194 9.06 -14.41 24.11
C PHE A 194 10.08 -15.24 24.87
N LYS A 195 10.19 -16.53 24.53
CA LYS A 195 11.24 -17.41 25.10
C LYS A 195 12.64 -17.00 24.62
N GLU A 196 12.70 -16.13 23.61
CA GLU A 196 13.89 -15.60 22.95
C GLU A 196 13.69 -14.09 22.68
N ASP A 197 14.68 -13.37 22.15
CA ASP A 197 14.52 -11.97 21.75
C ASP A 197 13.36 -11.84 20.71
N PRO A 198 12.31 -11.03 20.98
CA PRO A 198 11.17 -10.84 20.08
C PRO A 198 11.57 -10.46 18.64
N ILE A 199 12.65 -9.69 18.50
CA ILE A 199 13.16 -9.21 17.21
C ILE A 199 13.78 -10.38 16.44
N GLU A 200 14.48 -11.28 17.11
CA GLU A 200 15.11 -12.44 16.48
C GLU A 200 14.07 -13.48 16.04
N GLU A 201 13.04 -13.72 16.86
CA GLU A 201 11.90 -14.56 16.48
C GLU A 201 11.24 -14.02 15.21
N TYR A 202 10.91 -12.73 15.20
CA TYR A 202 10.26 -12.12 14.05
C TYR A 202 11.18 -12.10 12.82
N ALA A 203 12.48 -11.86 12.98
CA ALA A 203 13.45 -11.91 11.89
C ALA A 203 13.55 -13.29 11.24
N ARG A 204 13.47 -14.38 12.01
CA ARG A 204 13.41 -15.73 11.43
C ARG A 204 12.16 -15.92 10.58
N ALA A 205 11.01 -15.46 11.06
CA ALA A 205 9.77 -15.51 10.28
C ALA A 205 9.89 -14.69 8.98
N ILE A 206 10.46 -13.48 9.03
CA ILE A 206 10.71 -12.65 7.85
C ILE A 206 11.63 -13.37 6.87
N ASN A 207 12.77 -13.90 7.32
CA ASN A 207 13.73 -14.59 6.46
C ASN A 207 13.12 -15.81 5.76
N GLN A 208 12.21 -16.50 6.43
CA GLN A 208 11.45 -17.60 5.86
C GLN A 208 10.40 -17.16 4.83
N LEU A 209 9.83 -15.96 4.95
CA LEU A 209 8.69 -15.48 4.17
C LEU A 209 9.05 -14.47 3.07
N LYS A 210 10.20 -13.80 3.16
CA LYS A 210 10.54 -12.63 2.32
C LYS A 210 10.55 -12.88 0.81
N ASN A 211 10.73 -14.13 0.38
CA ASN A 211 10.73 -14.53 -1.03
C ASN A 211 9.39 -15.13 -1.49
N HIS A 212 8.41 -15.25 -0.60
CA HIS A 212 7.13 -15.85 -0.93
C HIS A 212 6.31 -14.88 -1.81
N PRO A 213 5.77 -15.31 -2.97
CA PRO A 213 5.13 -14.40 -3.94
C PRO A 213 3.86 -13.71 -3.44
N ARG A 214 3.23 -14.27 -2.38
CA ARG A 214 2.05 -13.69 -1.73
C ARG A 214 2.40 -12.71 -0.59
N ILE A 215 3.67 -12.60 -0.19
CA ILE A 215 4.11 -11.69 0.87
C ILE A 215 4.79 -10.49 0.23
N ILE A 216 4.18 -9.31 0.40
CA ILE A 216 4.62 -8.09 -0.32
C ILE A 216 5.39 -7.11 0.57
N GLY A 217 5.62 -7.45 1.83
CA GLY A 217 6.47 -6.71 2.75
C GLY A 217 6.10 -6.93 4.21
N PHE A 218 6.81 -6.23 5.08
CA PHE A 218 6.72 -6.37 6.53
C PHE A 218 6.74 -4.99 7.20
N PHE A 219 5.96 -4.80 8.26
CA PHE A 219 6.18 -3.71 9.20
C PHE A 219 7.09 -4.17 10.34
N PRO A 220 7.95 -3.28 10.88
CA PRO A 220 8.83 -3.59 11.99
C PRO A 220 8.05 -3.82 13.29
N LEU A 221 8.76 -4.23 14.33
CA LEU A 221 8.25 -4.23 15.69
C LEU A 221 8.21 -2.79 16.20
N ASP A 222 7.04 -2.14 16.14
CA ASP A 222 6.86 -0.78 16.66
C ASP A 222 6.58 -0.79 18.18
N VAL A 223 7.10 0.23 18.88
CA VAL A 223 6.88 0.40 20.31
C VAL A 223 6.03 1.65 20.51
N ILE A 224 4.75 1.48 20.83
CA ILE A 224 3.78 2.57 20.88
C ILE A 224 4.22 3.64 21.89
N GLY A 225 4.47 4.85 21.39
CA GLY A 225 4.91 5.99 22.21
C GLY A 225 6.41 6.04 22.47
N ASP A 226 7.19 5.13 21.88
CA ASP A 226 8.65 5.12 21.90
C ASP A 226 9.21 5.03 20.46
N PRO A 227 9.37 6.19 19.79
CA PRO A 227 9.94 6.25 18.45
C PRO A 227 11.39 5.77 18.39
N ALA A 228 12.17 6.02 19.46
CA ALA A 228 13.58 5.62 19.51
C ALA A 228 13.73 4.09 19.50
N ALA A 229 12.95 3.39 20.33
CA ALA A 229 12.91 1.93 20.31
C ALA A 229 12.41 1.38 18.97
N THR A 230 11.40 2.03 18.37
CA THR A 230 10.90 1.65 17.03
C THR A 230 11.99 1.75 15.96
N LYS A 231 12.81 2.80 16.00
CA LYS A 231 13.96 2.99 15.08
C LYS A 231 15.02 1.91 15.28
N ILE A 232 15.40 1.64 16.53
CA ILE A 232 16.36 0.57 16.87
C ILE A 232 15.88 -0.79 16.36
N ASN A 233 14.59 -1.10 16.55
CA ASN A 233 13.99 -2.35 16.07
C ASN A 233 14.01 -2.44 14.55
N TYR A 234 13.67 -1.35 13.86
CA TYR A 234 13.73 -1.28 12.40
C TYR A 234 15.15 -1.53 11.88
N ASP A 235 16.15 -0.82 12.42
CA ASP A 235 17.55 -0.95 11.98
C ASP A 235 18.08 -2.37 12.22
N LYS A 236 17.82 -2.93 13.40
CA LYS A 236 18.20 -4.31 13.75
C LYS A 236 17.55 -5.31 12.80
N LEU A 237 16.24 -5.18 12.54
CA LEU A 237 15.52 -6.07 11.61
C LEU A 237 16.07 -5.98 10.18
N VAL A 238 16.34 -4.78 9.67
CA VAL A 238 16.93 -4.59 8.33
C VAL A 238 18.31 -5.27 8.24
N GLN A 239 19.14 -5.14 9.28
CA GLN A 239 20.46 -5.73 9.32
C GLN A 239 20.43 -7.27 9.27
N ILE A 240 19.53 -7.90 10.03
CA ILE A 240 19.47 -9.37 10.17
C ILE A 240 18.60 -10.07 9.10
N THR A 241 17.71 -9.34 8.42
CA THR A 241 16.81 -9.90 7.40
C THR A 241 17.17 -9.55 5.95
N LYS A 242 18.44 -9.18 5.71
CA LYS A 242 19.03 -8.76 4.41
C LYS A 242 18.20 -9.14 3.18
N GLY A 243 17.78 -8.12 2.43
CA GLY A 243 16.95 -8.29 1.22
C GLY A 243 15.45 -8.42 1.48
N ALA A 244 15.00 -8.50 2.73
CA ALA A 244 13.60 -8.36 3.06
C ALA A 244 13.10 -6.93 2.81
N LYS A 245 11.84 -6.82 2.42
CA LYS A 245 11.16 -5.53 2.23
C LYS A 245 10.47 -5.10 3.51
N ILE A 246 11.18 -4.32 4.33
CA ILE A 246 10.66 -3.78 5.58
C ILE A 246 10.27 -2.31 5.36
N TYR A 247 9.05 -1.96 5.76
CA TYR A 247 8.53 -0.60 5.65
C TYR A 247 8.80 0.15 6.96
N PRO A 248 9.58 1.25 6.96
CA PRO A 248 9.80 2.03 8.18
C PRO A 248 8.49 2.64 8.67
N VAL A 249 8.41 2.87 9.98
CA VAL A 249 7.25 3.48 10.63
C VAL A 249 7.70 4.75 11.31
N TRP A 250 7.11 5.88 10.93
CA TRP A 250 7.18 7.12 11.68
C TRP A 250 6.02 7.16 12.68
N GLN A 251 6.31 7.42 13.94
CA GLN A 251 5.28 7.61 14.96
C GLN A 251 4.91 9.09 15.06
N ILE A 252 3.62 9.39 15.23
CA ILE A 252 3.17 10.78 15.36
C ILE A 252 3.70 11.51 16.60
N SER A 253 4.25 10.78 17.57
CA SER A 253 4.94 11.33 18.75
C SER A 253 6.42 11.60 18.52
N ASP A 254 6.95 11.27 17.35
CA ASP A 254 8.33 11.56 16.96
C ASP A 254 8.45 12.97 16.35
N THR A 255 9.67 13.41 16.09
CA THR A 255 9.93 14.73 15.50
C THR A 255 9.65 14.75 14.00
N TYR A 256 9.42 15.95 13.45
CA TYR A 256 9.28 16.11 12.01
C TYR A 256 10.63 15.92 11.29
N GLU A 257 11.75 16.22 11.95
CA GLU A 257 13.09 15.97 11.42
C GLU A 257 13.32 14.47 11.18
N ALA A 258 12.80 13.59 12.04
CA ALA A 258 12.83 12.16 11.84
C ALA A 258 12.00 11.73 10.62
N LEU A 259 10.83 12.36 10.41
CA LEU A 259 10.02 12.14 9.21
C LEU A 259 10.77 12.57 7.94
N GLU A 260 11.36 13.76 7.94
CA GLU A 260 12.17 14.30 6.84
C GLU A 260 13.32 13.33 6.49
N GLN A 261 13.99 12.78 7.50
CA GLN A 261 15.02 11.77 7.29
C GLN A 261 14.46 10.56 6.51
N LEU A 262 13.35 9.97 6.97
CA LEU A 262 12.73 8.82 6.30
C LEU A 262 12.29 9.15 4.87
N VAL A 263 11.75 10.35 4.63
CA VAL A 263 11.37 10.80 3.27
C VAL A 263 12.62 10.91 2.38
N SER A 264 13.72 11.45 2.91
CA SER A 264 14.99 11.61 2.18
C SER A 264 15.65 10.28 1.81
N GLU A 265 15.33 9.20 2.53
CA GLU A 265 15.79 7.83 2.25
C GLU A 265 15.01 7.17 1.10
N GLU A 266 13.96 7.84 0.60
CA GLU A 266 13.21 7.45 -0.59
C GLU A 266 12.54 6.08 -0.47
N HIS A 267 12.04 5.75 0.72
CA HIS A 267 11.30 4.50 0.94
C HIS A 267 10.09 4.40 0.00
N GLU A 268 9.79 3.18 -0.48
CA GLU A 268 8.63 2.92 -1.34
C GLU A 268 7.30 3.15 -0.61
N LEU A 269 7.32 3.04 0.72
CA LEU A 269 6.20 3.24 1.62
C LEU A 269 6.74 3.56 3.02
N ILE A 270 6.11 4.50 3.71
CA ILE A 270 6.37 4.83 5.12
C ILE A 270 5.07 4.63 5.89
N GLY A 271 5.10 3.86 6.97
CA GLY A 271 3.97 3.72 7.89
C GLY A 271 3.85 4.94 8.81
N ILE A 272 2.62 5.38 9.09
CA ILE A 272 2.34 6.39 10.11
C ILE A 272 1.62 5.70 11.27
N GLY A 273 2.35 5.54 12.39
CA GLY A 273 1.92 4.83 13.59
C GLY A 273 1.57 5.77 14.75
N GLY A 274 1.10 5.20 15.87
CA GLY A 274 0.80 5.95 17.10
C GLY A 274 -0.52 6.73 17.12
N THR A 275 -1.32 6.67 16.06
CA THR A 275 -2.58 7.42 15.94
C THR A 275 -3.74 6.81 16.72
N VAL A 276 -3.83 5.47 16.78
CA VAL A 276 -4.94 4.75 17.42
C VAL A 276 -5.16 5.13 18.88
N PRO A 277 -4.13 5.22 19.76
CA PRO A 277 -4.31 5.68 21.14
C PRO A 277 -4.94 7.08 21.24
N LEU A 278 -4.54 8.03 20.38
CA LEU A 278 -5.10 9.39 20.39
C LEU A 278 -6.55 9.43 19.91
N LEU A 279 -6.89 8.61 18.92
CA LEU A 279 -8.27 8.49 18.45
C LEU A 279 -9.20 7.92 19.53
N LYS A 280 -8.71 6.97 20.33
CA LYS A 280 -9.47 6.43 21.48
C LYS A 280 -9.69 7.45 22.60
N THR A 281 -8.84 8.48 22.70
CA THR A 281 -8.99 9.57 23.69
C THR A 281 -9.64 10.81 23.09
N ASN A 282 -10.37 10.67 21.98
CA ASN A 282 -11.11 11.75 21.32
C ASN A 282 -10.23 12.93 20.83
N ARG A 283 -8.93 12.71 20.59
CA ARG A 283 -7.99 13.71 20.06
C ARG A 283 -7.95 13.70 18.52
N VAL A 284 -9.12 13.57 17.90
CA VAL A 284 -9.26 13.44 16.42
C VAL A 284 -8.71 14.67 15.69
N ASN A 285 -8.99 15.87 16.20
CA ASN A 285 -8.53 17.12 15.57
C ASN A 285 -7.01 17.29 15.60
N GLU A 286 -6.35 16.74 16.62
CA GLU A 286 -4.89 16.75 16.70
C GLU A 286 -4.28 15.83 15.65
N VAL A 287 -4.79 14.60 15.54
CA VAL A 287 -4.36 13.66 14.48
C VAL A 287 -4.60 14.28 13.09
N ARG A 288 -5.75 14.91 12.89
CA ARG A 288 -6.08 15.62 11.64
C ARG A 288 -5.09 16.76 11.35
N SER A 289 -4.71 17.54 12.36
CA SER A 289 -3.72 18.62 12.21
C SER A 289 -2.33 18.09 11.85
N ILE A 290 -1.92 16.96 12.46
CA ILE A 290 -0.66 16.30 12.13
C ILE A 290 -0.66 15.82 10.68
N PHE A 291 -1.73 15.11 10.26
CA PHE A 291 -1.86 14.67 8.87
C PHE A 291 -1.85 15.83 7.89
N LYS A 292 -2.54 16.93 8.18
CA LYS A 292 -2.49 18.14 7.35
C LYS A 292 -1.06 18.59 7.11
N LYS A 293 -0.26 18.75 8.17
CA LYS A 293 1.15 19.14 8.05
C LYS A 293 1.98 18.11 7.26
N VAL A 294 1.79 16.81 7.52
CA VAL A 294 2.51 15.74 6.79
C VAL A 294 2.22 15.78 5.29
N PHE A 295 0.95 15.90 4.88
CA PHE A 295 0.56 15.89 3.47
C PHE A 295 0.84 17.21 2.75
N GLU A 296 0.89 18.34 3.47
CA GLU A 296 1.36 19.63 2.94
C GLU A 296 2.88 19.61 2.69
N SER A 297 3.67 19.07 3.63
CA SER A 297 5.14 18.96 3.48
C SER A 297 5.56 17.89 2.46
N HIS A 298 4.81 16.79 2.36
CA HIS A 298 5.20 15.61 1.56
C HIS A 298 4.07 15.09 0.66
N PRO A 299 3.51 15.92 -0.24
CA PRO A 299 2.30 15.58 -1.00
C PRO A 299 2.47 14.37 -1.93
N THR A 300 3.70 14.00 -2.28
CA THR A 300 4.02 12.90 -3.21
C THR A 300 4.52 11.62 -2.53
N GLN A 301 4.82 11.66 -1.23
CA GLN A 301 5.36 10.50 -0.51
C GLN A 301 4.26 9.45 -0.29
N PRO A 302 4.52 8.16 -0.58
CA PRO A 302 3.60 7.10 -0.24
C PRO A 302 3.57 6.85 1.28
N PHE A 303 2.47 7.26 1.93
CA PHE A 303 2.21 6.97 3.34
C PHE A 303 1.16 5.88 3.53
N HIS A 304 1.43 4.95 4.44
CA HIS A 304 0.49 3.97 4.95
C HIS A 304 -0.01 4.38 6.33
N TRP A 305 -1.32 4.55 6.50
CA TRP A 305 -1.87 4.83 7.82
C TRP A 305 -2.16 3.55 8.59
N LEU A 306 -1.35 3.29 9.62
CA LEU A 306 -1.49 2.11 10.49
C LEU A 306 -2.75 2.22 11.36
N GLY A 307 -3.67 1.27 11.19
CA GLY A 307 -4.93 1.20 11.95
C GLY A 307 -6.00 2.22 11.55
N GLY A 308 -5.87 2.87 10.40
CA GLY A 308 -6.79 3.89 9.89
C GLY A 308 -8.12 3.35 9.35
N ALA A 309 -9.24 3.94 9.79
CA ALA A 309 -10.58 3.42 9.50
C ALA A 309 -11.72 4.44 9.65
N ASN A 310 -11.49 5.72 9.42
CA ASN A 310 -12.52 6.76 9.57
C ASN A 310 -12.53 7.74 8.39
N GLU A 311 -13.28 8.84 8.51
CA GLU A 311 -13.48 9.83 7.46
C GLU A 311 -12.18 10.44 6.92
N MET A 312 -11.09 10.44 7.72
CA MET A 312 -9.78 10.92 7.27
C MET A 312 -9.19 10.12 6.11
N LEU A 313 -9.67 8.89 5.87
CA LEU A 313 -9.35 8.11 4.66
C LEU A 313 -9.80 8.80 3.36
N CYS A 314 -10.84 9.62 3.44
CA CYS A 314 -11.35 10.42 2.33
C CYS A 314 -10.77 11.85 2.32
N GLU A 315 -10.33 12.37 3.47
CA GLU A 315 -9.77 13.73 3.59
C GLU A 315 -8.33 13.80 3.06
N PHE A 316 -7.48 12.82 3.38
CA PHE A 316 -6.06 12.86 3.09
C PHE A 316 -5.62 11.88 2.01
N ALA A 317 -4.54 12.22 1.29
CA ALA A 317 -4.03 11.45 0.17
C ALA A 317 -3.13 10.28 0.59
N PHE A 318 -3.60 9.46 1.54
CA PHE A 318 -2.92 8.23 1.92
C PHE A 318 -2.75 7.29 0.72
N TYR A 319 -1.58 6.68 0.63
CA TYR A 319 -1.32 5.64 -0.37
C TYR A 319 -2.01 4.33 0.00
N SER A 320 -2.04 4.03 1.30
CA SER A 320 -2.75 2.88 1.83
C SER A 320 -3.11 3.04 3.30
N SER A 321 -3.95 2.16 3.81
CA SER A 321 -4.27 2.05 5.24
C SER A 321 -4.71 0.63 5.55
N ASP A 322 -4.73 0.26 6.83
CA ASP A 322 -5.23 -1.01 7.31
C ASP A 322 -6.12 -0.82 8.53
N SER A 323 -7.02 -1.77 8.78
CA SER A 323 -7.64 -1.93 10.10
C SER A 323 -8.43 -3.23 10.18
N ILE A 324 -8.91 -3.52 11.39
CA ILE A 324 -9.94 -4.51 11.66
C ILE A 324 -11.36 -3.91 11.70
N ALA A 325 -11.54 -2.61 11.45
CA ALA A 325 -12.83 -1.92 11.63
C ALA A 325 -14.00 -2.54 10.85
N TRP A 326 -13.72 -3.13 9.68
CA TRP A 326 -14.70 -3.86 8.88
C TRP A 326 -15.25 -5.12 9.59
N LEU A 327 -14.51 -5.66 10.57
CA LEU A 327 -14.91 -6.78 11.44
C LEU A 327 -15.65 -6.34 12.71
N ASN A 328 -15.74 -5.04 13.00
CA ASN A 328 -16.33 -4.55 14.24
C ASN A 328 -17.79 -4.97 14.48
N PRO A 329 -18.66 -5.16 13.46
CA PRO A 329 -20.00 -5.71 13.69
C PRO A 329 -19.93 -7.05 14.43
N ARG A 330 -18.96 -7.91 14.09
CA ARG A 330 -18.78 -9.21 14.75
C ARG A 330 -17.99 -9.14 16.05
N LYS A 331 -16.96 -8.28 16.11
CA LYS A 331 -16.04 -8.24 17.26
C LYS A 331 -16.57 -7.43 18.45
N ASN A 332 -17.31 -6.36 18.16
CA ASN A 332 -17.70 -5.35 19.14
C ASN A 332 -19.20 -5.05 19.11
N ASP A 333 -19.99 -5.79 18.32
CA ASP A 333 -21.42 -5.50 18.08
C ASP A 333 -21.67 -4.08 17.54
N GLU A 334 -20.68 -3.52 16.83
CA GLU A 334 -20.78 -2.18 16.24
C GLU A 334 -21.49 -2.26 14.88
N MET A 335 -22.82 -2.15 14.90
CA MET A 335 -23.67 -2.14 13.71
C MET A 335 -23.57 -0.81 12.94
N LYS A 336 -22.38 -0.53 12.40
CA LYS A 336 -22.08 0.70 11.66
C LYS A 336 -21.55 0.44 10.25
N ILE A 337 -22.11 1.17 9.28
CA ILE A 337 -21.65 1.21 7.90
C ILE A 337 -20.91 2.51 7.59
N TYR A 338 -19.98 2.46 6.63
CA TYR A 338 -19.42 3.68 6.03
C TYR A 338 -20.43 4.35 5.10
N ASP A 339 -20.61 5.66 5.25
CA ASP A 339 -21.23 6.50 4.24
C ASP A 339 -20.22 6.96 3.18
N GLU A 340 -20.68 7.68 2.15
CA GLU A 340 -19.82 8.18 1.07
C GLU A 340 -18.71 9.15 1.52
N SER A 341 -18.84 9.74 2.72
CA SER A 341 -17.81 10.60 3.32
C SER A 341 -16.79 9.84 4.16
N GLY A 342 -16.95 8.52 4.30
CA GLY A 342 -16.14 7.68 5.17
C GLY A 342 -16.50 7.77 6.65
N LYS A 343 -17.59 8.46 7.01
CA LYS A 343 -18.10 8.46 8.38
C LYS A 343 -18.84 7.16 8.64
N ARG A 344 -18.66 6.59 9.83
CA ARG A 344 -19.36 5.38 10.26
C ARG A 344 -20.69 5.74 10.92
N ARG A 345 -21.81 5.34 10.30
CA ARG A 345 -23.18 5.57 10.80
C ARG A 345 -23.79 4.27 11.29
N PHE A 346 -24.54 4.35 12.38
CA PHE A 346 -25.30 3.21 12.89
C PHE A 346 -26.43 2.82 11.92
N THR A 347 -26.72 1.53 11.82
CA THR A 347 -27.87 0.97 11.09
C THR A 347 -28.34 -0.30 11.79
N ASN A 348 -29.65 -0.51 11.81
CA ASN A 348 -30.32 -1.72 12.29
C ASN A 348 -31.03 -2.48 11.15
N ASP A 349 -30.92 -2.01 9.91
CA ASP A 349 -31.64 -2.55 8.74
C ASP A 349 -30.89 -3.71 8.08
N LEU A 350 -29.60 -3.86 8.41
CA LEU A 350 -28.70 -4.82 7.79
C LEU A 350 -28.23 -5.85 8.82
N SER A 351 -28.12 -7.10 8.38
CA SER A 351 -27.44 -8.13 9.14
C SER A 351 -25.94 -7.82 9.31
N MET A 352 -25.31 -8.44 10.31
CA MET A 352 -23.88 -8.32 10.54
C MET A 352 -23.04 -8.61 9.28
N LEU A 353 -23.42 -9.66 8.52
CA LEU A 353 -22.72 -10.04 7.30
C LEU A 353 -22.86 -8.97 6.21
N GLU A 354 -24.05 -8.40 6.03
CA GLU A 354 -24.30 -7.32 5.07
C GLU A 354 -23.51 -6.07 5.43
N ILE A 355 -23.43 -5.71 6.72
CA ILE A 355 -22.61 -4.58 7.18
C ILE A 355 -21.12 -4.82 6.88
N MET A 356 -20.62 -6.03 7.14
CA MET A 356 -19.23 -6.39 6.81
C MET A 356 -18.97 -6.28 5.30
N GLN A 357 -19.89 -6.79 4.47
CA GLN A 357 -19.78 -6.70 3.00
C GLN A 357 -19.80 -5.24 2.53
N HIS A 358 -20.74 -4.44 3.03
CA HIS A 358 -20.82 -3.00 2.72
C HIS A 358 -19.51 -2.28 3.07
N ASN A 359 -18.97 -2.54 4.26
CA ASN A 359 -17.73 -1.93 4.70
C ASN A 359 -16.53 -2.36 3.83
N ILE A 360 -16.45 -3.63 3.43
CA ILE A 360 -15.44 -4.09 2.49
C ILE A 360 -15.57 -3.33 1.16
N CYS A 361 -16.78 -3.25 0.59
CA CYS A 361 -17.03 -2.57 -0.68
C CYS A 361 -16.64 -1.08 -0.62
N PHE A 362 -17.00 -0.38 0.45
CA PHE A 362 -16.60 1.02 0.65
C PHE A 362 -15.07 1.17 0.66
N LEU A 363 -14.38 0.36 1.47
CA LEU A 363 -12.93 0.43 1.64
C LEU A 363 -12.18 0.06 0.35
N LEU A 364 -12.70 -0.89 -0.45
CA LEU A 364 -12.18 -1.20 -1.78
C LEU A 364 -12.36 -0.03 -2.76
N GLY A 365 -13.49 0.66 -2.70
CA GLY A 365 -13.79 1.80 -3.57
C GLY A 365 -12.79 2.96 -3.44
N LEU A 366 -12.13 3.10 -2.29
CA LEU A 366 -11.13 4.14 -2.04
C LEU A 366 -9.93 4.04 -3.00
N GLU A 367 -9.63 2.86 -3.55
CA GLU A 367 -8.49 2.66 -4.45
C GLU A 367 -8.66 3.38 -5.81
N HIS A 368 -9.91 3.70 -6.16
CA HIS A 368 -10.31 4.36 -7.40
C HIS A 368 -10.70 5.83 -7.20
N ASN A 369 -10.65 6.34 -5.97
CA ASN A 369 -10.98 7.72 -5.67
C ASN A 369 -9.79 8.66 -5.96
N TYR A 370 -9.67 9.07 -7.22
CA TYR A 370 -8.55 9.90 -7.69
C TYR A 370 -8.75 11.42 -7.48
N GLU A 371 -9.99 11.88 -7.26
CA GLU A 371 -10.37 13.30 -7.28
C GLU A 371 -10.59 13.90 -5.89
N LYS A 372 -11.05 13.12 -4.89
CA LYS A 372 -11.48 13.66 -3.59
C LYS A 372 -10.37 13.76 -2.54
N GLN A 373 -9.15 13.31 -2.84
CA GLN A 373 -8.04 13.37 -1.90
C GLN A 373 -7.30 14.69 -2.03
N LEU A 374 -7.14 15.44 -0.94
CA LEU A 374 -6.36 16.68 -0.92
C LEU A 374 -4.92 16.40 -1.38
N THR A 375 -4.65 16.66 -2.65
CA THR A 375 -3.28 16.85 -3.15
C THR A 375 -3.04 18.34 -3.24
N LEU A 376 -2.67 18.94 -2.10
CA LEU A 376 -2.16 20.31 -2.08
C LEU A 376 -0.71 20.25 -2.56
N GLY A 377 -0.52 20.51 -3.84
CA GLY A 377 0.78 20.37 -4.50
C GLY A 377 0.59 20.32 -6.01
N GLY A 378 0.19 21.47 -6.58
CA GLY A 378 0.38 21.72 -7.99
C GLY A 378 1.87 21.75 -8.31
N VAL A 379 2.26 21.07 -9.37
CA VAL A 379 3.55 21.31 -10.04
C VAL A 379 3.48 22.64 -10.75
#